data_AF-A0A1H1RVY3-F1
#
_entry.id   AF-A0A1H1RVY3-F1
#
_cell.length_a   1.000
_cell.length_b   1.000
_cell.length_c   1.000
_cell.angle_alpha   90.00
_cell.angle_beta   90.00
_cell.angle_gamma   90.00
#
_symmetry.space_group_name_H-M   'P 1'
#
loop_
_entity.id
_entity.type
_entity.pdbx_description
1 polymer ?
#
loop_
_entity_poly.entity_id
_entity_poly.type
_entity_poly.pdbx_seq_one_letter_code
_entity_poly.pdbx_strand_id
1 'polypeptide(L)'
;MATLLVLTGCNLTITNLTPDKVPANPSQIYTITASFRPTNGQIDPASIAPRIIIDGQAYKMTKSSVGTDIWEFEYQIPAGRASATYYFICEFTSKENAGGVPTEMYSELQTMNIAGRYVIRSEATRAPVGSRVSVLGAGFTTADLVYFDSTPTRTVFESPSSLSFFVPAVAAGKTYKLSVMNSVTGNLDVGTFRVDAISFQVSPAALVLRQGESQALTFTIPSPAPAGGMLIDVRTDVPESVIMPEVMVPANSTSVTVPVQGGKPGNGSLFFTSSAGESSVAVTVTAK
;
A
#
# COMPACT_ATOMS: atom_id res chain seq x y z
N MET A 1 11.78 -18.35 -70.89
CA MET A 1 11.23 -19.11 -69.75
C MET A 1 11.44 -18.26 -68.51
N ALA A 2 10.39 -17.61 -68.01
CA ALA A 2 10.46 -16.86 -66.75
C ALA A 2 10.11 -17.83 -65.62
N THR A 3 11.08 -18.09 -64.77
CA THR A 3 10.97 -18.96 -63.60
C THR A 3 10.06 -18.28 -62.57
N LEU A 4 8.88 -18.87 -62.36
CA LEU A 4 7.93 -18.49 -61.32
C LEU A 4 8.50 -18.93 -59.97
N LEU A 5 9.04 -17.99 -59.18
CA LEU A 5 9.31 -18.21 -57.76
C LEU A 5 7.96 -18.28 -57.03
N VAL A 6 7.53 -19.49 -56.67
CA VAL A 6 6.39 -19.68 -55.76
C VAL A 6 6.90 -19.42 -54.35
N LEU A 7 6.56 -18.27 -53.76
CA LEU A 7 6.73 -18.06 -52.32
C LEU A 7 5.80 -19.04 -51.60
N THR A 8 6.37 -20.01 -50.89
CA THR A 8 5.62 -20.94 -50.05
C THR A 8 4.89 -20.17 -48.96
N GLY A 9 3.57 -20.28 -48.93
CA GLY A 9 2.69 -19.62 -47.97
C GLY A 9 3.01 -20.01 -46.53
N CYS A 10 2.78 -19.06 -45.63
CA CYS A 10 2.91 -19.25 -44.19
C CYS A 10 1.86 -20.27 -43.71
N ASN A 11 2.27 -21.49 -43.38
CA ASN A 11 1.35 -22.60 -43.02
C ASN A 11 0.90 -22.58 -41.54
N LEU A 12 1.43 -21.66 -40.74
CA LEU A 12 1.18 -21.51 -39.31
C LEU A 12 1.08 -20.01 -38.98
N THR A 13 0.22 -19.64 -38.04
CA THR A 13 0.14 -18.29 -37.48
C THR A 13 0.48 -18.36 -36.00
N ILE A 14 1.41 -17.51 -35.56
CA ILE A 14 1.74 -17.32 -34.14
C ILE A 14 1.09 -16.01 -33.68
N THR A 15 0.32 -16.05 -32.60
CA THR A 15 -0.31 -14.87 -32.01
C THR A 15 0.02 -14.81 -30.53
N ASN A 16 0.69 -13.74 -30.11
CA ASN A 16 0.87 -13.48 -28.68
C ASN A 16 -0.48 -13.12 -28.06
N LEU A 17 -0.84 -13.79 -26.97
CA LEU A 17 -2.06 -13.53 -26.21
C LEU A 17 -1.76 -12.90 -24.85
N THR A 18 -0.48 -12.75 -24.48
CA THR A 18 -0.07 -12.04 -23.26
C THR A 18 -0.24 -10.54 -23.43
N PRO A 19 -0.91 -9.85 -22.49
CA PRO A 19 -0.98 -8.39 -22.50
C PRO A 19 0.40 -7.73 -22.41
N ASP A 20 0.58 -6.62 -23.13
CA ASP A 20 1.82 -5.81 -23.06
C ASP A 20 2.10 -5.23 -21.66
N LYS A 21 1.08 -5.21 -20.80
CA LYS A 21 1.16 -4.75 -19.41
C LYS A 21 0.38 -5.69 -18.50
N VAL A 22 1.07 -6.33 -17.55
CA VAL A 22 0.48 -7.25 -16.57
C VAL A 22 0.69 -6.74 -15.14
N PRO A 23 -0.26 -6.90 -14.22
CA PRO A 23 -0.11 -6.38 -12.85
C PRO A 23 1.07 -7.02 -12.12
N ALA A 24 1.81 -6.23 -11.33
CA ALA A 24 2.80 -6.79 -10.40
C ALA A 24 2.14 -7.83 -9.49
N ASN A 25 2.77 -9.01 -9.35
CA ASN A 25 2.27 -10.07 -8.48
C ASN A 25 3.32 -10.47 -7.42
N PRO A 26 2.90 -10.92 -6.23
CA PRO A 26 3.84 -11.25 -5.15
C PRO A 26 4.76 -12.44 -5.45
N SER A 27 4.32 -13.41 -6.26
CA SER A 27 5.13 -14.59 -6.61
C SER A 27 6.23 -14.28 -7.63
N GLN A 28 6.13 -13.15 -8.34
CA GLN A 28 6.91 -12.78 -9.52
C GLN A 28 6.82 -13.79 -10.67
N ILE A 29 5.81 -14.65 -10.67
CA ILE A 29 5.59 -15.67 -11.71
C ILE A 29 4.49 -15.19 -12.64
N TYR A 30 4.77 -15.16 -13.94
CA TYR A 30 3.87 -14.65 -14.97
C TYR A 30 3.63 -15.69 -16.04
N THR A 31 2.36 -15.97 -16.33
CA THR A 31 1.95 -16.82 -17.44
C THR A 31 2.09 -16.06 -18.76
N ILE A 32 2.96 -16.54 -19.64
CA ILE A 32 3.08 -16.09 -21.03
C ILE A 32 2.27 -17.05 -21.91
N THR A 33 1.36 -16.53 -22.72
CA THR A 33 0.37 -17.30 -23.48
C THR A 33 0.42 -16.91 -24.94
N ALA A 34 0.43 -17.91 -25.83
CA ALA A 34 0.37 -17.68 -27.27
C ALA A 34 -0.49 -18.74 -27.96
N SER A 35 -1.08 -18.36 -29.10
CA SER A 35 -1.76 -19.28 -30.03
C SER A 35 -0.84 -19.65 -31.18
N PHE A 36 -0.80 -20.93 -31.52
CA PHE A 36 -0.05 -21.51 -32.63
C PHE A 36 -1.02 -22.25 -33.54
N ARG A 37 -1.56 -21.55 -34.53
CA ARG A 37 -2.67 -22.04 -35.35
C ARG A 37 -2.21 -22.40 -36.77
N PRO A 38 -2.34 -23.65 -37.22
CA PRO A 38 -2.16 -24.00 -38.62
C PRO A 38 -3.14 -23.23 -39.51
N THR A 39 -2.65 -22.68 -40.62
CA THR A 39 -3.48 -21.94 -41.59
C THR A 39 -4.10 -22.85 -42.63
N ASN A 40 -3.65 -24.11 -42.72
CA ASN A 40 -4.20 -25.15 -43.58
C ASN A 40 -4.07 -26.55 -42.94
N GLY A 41 -4.66 -27.55 -43.59
CA GLY A 41 -4.67 -28.94 -43.10
C GLY A 41 -3.37 -29.73 -43.33
N GLN A 42 -2.29 -29.11 -43.82
CA GLN A 42 -1.05 -29.78 -44.21
C GLN A 42 -0.10 -30.04 -43.03
N ILE A 43 -0.25 -29.31 -41.93
CA ILE A 43 0.54 -29.53 -40.71
C ILE A 43 -0.02 -30.73 -39.95
N ASP A 44 0.86 -31.60 -39.45
CA ASP A 44 0.51 -32.59 -38.44
C ASP A 44 0.31 -31.90 -37.08
N PRO A 45 -0.92 -31.82 -36.52
CA PRO A 45 -1.16 -31.11 -35.27
C PRO A 45 -0.40 -31.68 -34.07
N ALA A 46 -0.02 -32.96 -34.11
CA ALA A 46 0.76 -33.59 -33.04
C ALA A 46 2.24 -33.16 -33.06
N SER A 47 2.73 -32.67 -34.19
CA SER A 47 4.12 -32.22 -34.37
C SER A 47 4.39 -30.80 -33.86
N ILE A 48 3.34 -30.04 -33.54
CA ILE A 48 3.45 -28.63 -33.10
C ILE A 48 4.17 -28.61 -31.74
N ALA A 49 5.39 -28.09 -31.75
CA ALA A 49 6.27 -28.01 -30.59
C ALA A 49 6.74 -26.55 -30.37
N PRO A 50 5.97 -25.74 -29.63
CA PRO A 50 6.34 -24.36 -29.36
C PRO A 50 7.41 -24.21 -28.27
N ARG A 51 8.29 -23.25 -28.49
CA ARG A 51 9.30 -22.77 -27.56
C ARG A 51 9.20 -21.26 -27.41
N ILE A 52 9.48 -20.76 -26.21
CA ILE A 52 9.67 -19.34 -25.94
C ILE A 52 11.15 -19.08 -25.73
N ILE A 53 11.65 -18.00 -26.33
CA ILE A 53 13.01 -17.52 -26.11
C ILE A 53 12.95 -16.27 -25.23
N ILE A 54 13.55 -16.35 -24.06
CA ILE A 54 13.65 -15.23 -23.11
C ILE A 54 15.06 -15.19 -22.55
N ASP A 55 15.65 -14.00 -22.50
CA ASP A 55 17.06 -13.78 -22.13
C ASP A 55 18.06 -14.67 -22.92
N GLY A 56 17.74 -15.00 -24.17
CA GLY A 56 18.55 -15.86 -25.04
C GLY A 56 18.47 -17.35 -24.72
N GLN A 57 17.64 -17.76 -23.76
CA GLN A 57 17.42 -19.16 -23.41
C GLN A 57 16.09 -19.68 -23.95
N ALA A 58 16.09 -20.92 -24.43
CA ALA A 58 14.92 -21.57 -25.00
C ALA A 58 14.19 -22.43 -23.95
N TYR A 59 12.89 -22.21 -23.82
CA TYR A 59 12.02 -22.96 -22.90
C TYR A 59 10.87 -23.59 -23.67
N LYS A 60 10.53 -24.84 -23.33
CA LYS A 60 9.36 -25.50 -23.89
C LYS A 60 8.09 -24.90 -23.30
N MET A 61 7.10 -24.65 -24.13
CA MET A 61 5.77 -24.27 -23.67
C MET A 61 4.92 -25.51 -23.38
N THR A 62 3.92 -25.37 -22.53
CA THR A 62 2.95 -26.42 -22.21
C THR A 62 1.62 -26.12 -22.88
N LYS A 63 0.97 -27.15 -23.43
CA LYS A 63 -0.33 -26.99 -24.09
C LYS A 63 -1.42 -26.69 -23.05
N SER A 64 -2.20 -25.64 -23.27
CA SER A 64 -3.29 -25.25 -22.38
C SER A 64 -4.49 -26.18 -22.51
N SER A 65 -5.26 -26.35 -21.43
CA SER A 65 -6.54 -27.08 -21.46
C SER A 65 -7.69 -26.24 -22.04
N VAL A 66 -7.50 -24.93 -22.19
CA VAL A 66 -8.56 -23.97 -22.53
C VAL A 66 -8.71 -23.77 -24.06
N GLY A 67 -7.75 -24.27 -24.85
CA GLY A 67 -7.81 -24.20 -26.32
C GLY A 67 -6.90 -25.23 -27.00
N THR A 68 -7.24 -25.63 -28.22
CA THR A 68 -6.50 -26.66 -28.97
C THR A 68 -5.21 -26.14 -29.59
N ASP A 69 -5.07 -24.82 -29.71
CA ASP A 69 -3.94 -24.09 -30.27
C ASP A 69 -3.24 -23.17 -29.26
N ILE A 70 -3.66 -23.18 -27.99
CA ILE A 70 -3.13 -22.32 -26.93
C ILE A 70 -2.02 -23.02 -26.16
N TRP A 71 -0.91 -22.31 -25.94
CA TRP A 71 0.24 -22.77 -25.18
C TRP A 71 0.67 -21.72 -24.17
N GLU A 72 1.15 -22.19 -23.02
CA GLU A 72 1.47 -21.40 -21.84
C GLU A 72 2.89 -21.71 -21.33
N PHE A 73 3.54 -20.70 -20.77
CA PHE A 73 4.81 -20.84 -20.07
C PHE A 73 4.83 -19.94 -18.84
N GLU A 74 5.18 -20.50 -17.69
CA GLU A 74 5.32 -19.78 -16.43
C GLU A 74 6.74 -19.21 -16.31
N TYR A 75 6.86 -17.89 -16.30
CA TYR A 75 8.15 -17.20 -16.19
C TYR A 75 8.29 -16.49 -14.85
N GLN A 76 9.32 -16.87 -14.09
CA GLN A 76 9.75 -16.15 -12.90
C GLN A 76 10.59 -14.94 -13.33
N ILE A 77 10.05 -13.74 -13.17
CA ILE A 77 10.81 -12.51 -13.43
C ILE A 77 11.89 -12.32 -12.36
N PRO A 78 13.15 -12.04 -12.75
CA PRO A 78 14.20 -11.70 -11.79
C PRO A 78 13.84 -10.46 -10.95
N ALA A 79 14.19 -10.49 -9.67
CA ALA A 79 13.91 -9.38 -8.75
C ALA A 79 14.44 -8.04 -9.29
N GLY A 80 13.61 -7.00 -9.21
CA GLY A 80 13.94 -5.64 -9.67
C GLY A 80 13.78 -5.42 -11.18
N ARG A 81 13.46 -6.45 -11.97
CA ARG A 81 13.18 -6.29 -13.40
C ARG A 81 11.69 -5.93 -13.61
N ALA A 82 11.44 -4.88 -14.38
CA ALA A 82 10.09 -4.35 -14.64
C ALA A 82 9.50 -4.80 -15.99
N SER A 83 10.22 -5.62 -16.75
CA SER A 83 9.78 -6.10 -18.06
C SER A 83 10.46 -7.42 -18.43
N ALA A 84 9.89 -8.10 -19.42
CA ALA A 84 10.44 -9.30 -20.03
C ALA A 84 10.29 -9.18 -21.55
N THR A 85 11.38 -9.38 -22.28
CA THR A 85 11.40 -9.36 -23.74
C THR A 85 11.59 -10.79 -24.24
N TYR A 86 10.73 -11.21 -25.16
CA TYR A 86 10.69 -12.60 -25.65
C TYR A 86 10.18 -12.68 -27.08
N TYR A 87 10.43 -13.81 -27.73
CA TYR A 87 9.78 -14.21 -28.97
C TYR A 87 9.52 -15.71 -28.95
N PHE A 88 8.64 -16.19 -29.82
CA PHE A 88 8.28 -17.59 -29.92
C PHE A 88 8.95 -18.23 -31.14
N ILE A 89 9.30 -19.51 -30.99
CA ILE A 89 9.69 -20.40 -32.09
C ILE A 89 8.72 -21.58 -32.06
N CYS A 90 8.23 -22.00 -33.22
CA CYS A 90 7.44 -23.23 -33.33
C CYS A 90 8.05 -24.16 -34.36
N GLU A 91 8.38 -25.38 -33.93
CA GLU A 91 8.72 -26.49 -34.81
C GLU A 91 7.45 -27.26 -35.19
N PHE A 92 7.36 -27.71 -36.45
CA PHE A 92 6.29 -28.58 -36.94
C PHE A 92 6.70 -29.34 -38.20
N THR A 93 5.99 -30.43 -38.52
CA THR A 93 6.15 -31.22 -39.75
C THR A 93 4.88 -31.24 -40.57
N SER A 94 5.00 -31.39 -41.89
CA SER A 94 3.83 -31.63 -42.75
C SER A 94 3.40 -33.10 -42.68
N LYS A 95 2.10 -33.36 -42.88
CA LYS A 95 1.53 -34.72 -42.95
C LYS A 95 2.13 -35.53 -44.08
N GLU A 96 2.51 -34.87 -45.18
CA GLU A 96 3.13 -35.50 -46.35
C GLU A 96 4.62 -35.87 -46.12
N ASN A 97 5.26 -35.30 -45.09
CA ASN A 97 6.64 -35.60 -44.67
C ASN A 97 6.69 -36.00 -43.19
N ALA A 98 5.83 -36.93 -42.77
CA ALA A 98 5.89 -37.51 -41.42
C ALA A 98 7.26 -38.20 -41.21
N GLY A 99 8.17 -37.54 -40.48
CA GLY A 99 9.56 -37.98 -40.27
C GLY A 99 10.64 -37.16 -41.02
N GLY A 100 10.25 -36.12 -41.76
CA GLY A 100 11.19 -35.16 -42.36
C GLY A 100 11.78 -34.16 -41.36
N VAL A 101 12.75 -33.35 -41.81
CA VAL A 101 13.32 -32.27 -40.99
C VAL A 101 12.21 -31.27 -40.63
N PRO A 102 12.00 -30.96 -39.34
CA PRO A 102 10.98 -30.00 -38.92
C PRO A 102 11.22 -28.61 -39.49
N THR A 103 10.13 -27.92 -39.83
CA THR A 103 10.15 -26.50 -40.20
C THR A 103 10.04 -25.65 -38.94
N GLU A 104 10.80 -24.57 -38.87
CA GLU A 104 10.69 -23.57 -37.81
C GLU A 104 9.97 -22.31 -38.29
N MET A 105 9.14 -21.74 -37.41
CA MET A 105 8.55 -20.43 -37.58
C MET A 105 8.79 -19.56 -36.35
N TYR A 106 9.00 -18.27 -36.59
CA TYR A 106 9.38 -17.29 -35.57
C TYR A 106 8.28 -16.24 -35.45
N SER A 107 7.98 -15.81 -34.22
CA SER A 107 7.22 -14.58 -34.02
C SER A 107 8.13 -13.36 -34.06
N GLU A 108 7.53 -12.18 -34.11
CA GLU A 108 8.23 -10.94 -33.79
C GLU A 108 8.64 -10.91 -32.31
N LEU A 109 9.61 -10.05 -32.00
CA LEU A 109 10.03 -9.75 -30.63
C LEU A 109 8.94 -8.95 -29.92
N GLN A 110 8.55 -9.41 -28.74
CA GLN A 110 7.49 -8.85 -27.91
C GLN A 110 8.07 -8.42 -26.57
N THR A 111 7.44 -7.45 -25.90
CA THR A 111 7.83 -7.04 -24.54
C THR A 111 6.61 -6.97 -23.65
N MET A 112 6.61 -7.76 -22.58
CA MET A 112 5.65 -7.63 -21.50
C MET A 112 6.23 -6.72 -20.42
N ASN A 113 5.48 -5.72 -20.02
CA ASN A 113 5.82 -4.82 -18.92
C ASN A 113 5.05 -5.22 -17.68
N ILE A 114 5.73 -5.21 -16.54
CA ILE A 114 5.07 -5.34 -15.25
C ILE A 114 4.51 -3.97 -14.90
N ALA A 115 3.18 -3.89 -14.76
CA ALA A 115 2.51 -2.71 -14.27
C ALA A 115 3.18 -2.31 -12.97
N GLY A 116 3.74 -1.10 -12.99
CA GLY A 116 4.43 -0.53 -11.85
C GLY A 116 3.54 -0.41 -10.62
N ARG A 117 4.13 0.15 -9.58
CA ARG A 117 3.49 0.32 -8.27
C ARG A 117 2.16 1.08 -8.40
N TYR A 118 1.11 0.60 -7.72
CA TYR A 118 -0.18 1.29 -7.66
C TYR A 118 -0.86 1.09 -6.30
N VAL A 119 -1.77 2.01 -5.97
CA VAL A 119 -2.67 1.89 -4.83
C VAL A 119 -4.07 1.59 -5.35
N ILE A 120 -4.76 0.64 -4.72
CA ILE A 120 -6.18 0.38 -4.97
C ILE A 120 -7.02 1.28 -4.07
N ARG A 121 -6.82 1.19 -2.75
CA ARG A 121 -7.49 1.99 -1.71
C ARG A 121 -6.87 1.73 -0.34
N SER A 122 -7.17 2.60 0.62
CA SER A 122 -7.12 2.26 2.04
C SER A 122 -8.34 1.41 2.44
N GLU A 123 -8.19 0.54 3.44
CA GLU A 123 -9.31 -0.26 3.97
C GLU A 123 -10.35 0.60 4.68
N ALA A 124 -9.94 1.77 5.20
CA ALA A 124 -10.78 2.77 5.81
C ALA A 124 -10.39 4.17 5.30
N THR A 125 -11.34 5.10 5.28
CA THR A 125 -11.12 6.52 4.93
C THR A 125 -11.25 7.45 6.13
N ARG A 126 -11.49 6.88 7.32
CA ARG A 126 -11.55 7.61 8.58
C ARG A 126 -11.22 6.70 9.76
N ALA A 127 -10.56 7.25 10.77
CA ALA A 127 -10.31 6.59 12.04
C ALA A 127 -9.74 7.61 13.05
N PRO A 128 -9.79 7.33 14.36
CA PRO A 128 -9.09 8.13 15.36
C PRO A 128 -7.58 7.91 15.34
N VAL A 129 -6.84 8.86 15.93
CA VAL A 129 -5.38 8.78 16.16
C VAL A 129 -5.00 7.45 16.83
N GLY A 130 -3.89 6.85 16.38
CA GLY A 130 -3.35 5.59 16.90
C GLY A 130 -3.96 4.32 16.30
N SER A 131 -5.07 4.41 15.56
CA SER A 131 -5.67 3.25 14.90
C SER A 131 -4.72 2.65 13.85
N ARG A 132 -4.65 1.32 13.75
CA ARG A 132 -3.94 0.65 12.65
C ARG A 132 -4.88 0.49 11.45
N VAL A 133 -4.42 0.90 10.27
CA VAL A 133 -5.18 0.86 9.01
C VAL A 133 -4.31 0.33 7.88
N SER A 134 -4.88 -0.48 6.99
CA SER A 134 -4.20 -1.04 5.82
C SER A 134 -4.41 -0.24 4.54
N VAL A 135 -3.40 -0.26 3.66
CA VAL A 135 -3.45 0.19 2.26
C VAL A 135 -3.22 -1.02 1.36
N LEU A 136 -4.12 -1.21 0.41
CA LEU A 136 -4.07 -2.28 -0.58
C LEU A 136 -3.57 -1.73 -1.92
N GLY A 137 -2.72 -2.50 -2.59
CA GLY A 137 -2.06 -2.06 -3.83
C GLY A 137 -1.18 -3.15 -4.41
N ALA A 138 -0.19 -2.76 -5.19
CA ALA A 138 0.88 -3.63 -5.65
C ALA A 138 2.20 -2.86 -5.80
N GLY A 139 3.31 -3.61 -5.76
CA GLY A 139 4.66 -3.08 -5.90
C GLY A 139 5.18 -2.39 -4.64
N PHE A 140 4.55 -2.61 -3.48
CA PHE A 140 5.05 -2.03 -2.25
C PHE A 140 6.40 -2.62 -1.85
N THR A 141 7.20 -1.84 -1.13
CA THR A 141 8.52 -2.24 -0.63
C THR A 141 8.67 -1.86 0.84
N THR A 142 9.68 -2.41 1.51
CA THR A 142 10.00 -2.05 2.91
C THR A 142 10.45 -0.60 3.08
N ALA A 143 10.78 0.11 2.00
CA ALA A 143 11.16 1.52 2.02
C ALA A 143 9.95 2.47 1.89
N ASP A 144 8.74 1.93 1.70
CA ASP A 144 7.54 2.73 1.54
C ASP A 144 7.05 3.28 2.88
N LEU A 145 6.74 4.58 2.90
CA LEU A 145 6.13 5.25 4.04
C LEU A 145 4.82 5.92 3.65
N VAL A 146 3.83 5.79 4.52
CA VAL A 146 2.52 6.45 4.40
C VAL A 146 2.61 7.84 5.02
N TYR A 147 2.00 8.83 4.36
CA TYR A 147 1.98 10.22 4.76
C TYR A 147 0.56 10.77 4.85
N PHE A 148 0.31 11.55 5.90
CA PHE A 148 -0.84 12.43 6.06
C PHE A 148 -0.39 13.85 5.70
N ASP A 149 -0.75 14.32 4.51
CA ASP A 149 -0.15 15.47 3.84
C ASP A 149 1.38 15.34 3.75
N SER A 150 2.11 16.09 4.58
CA SER A 150 3.57 16.02 4.72
C SER A 150 4.04 15.29 5.99
N THR A 151 3.11 14.83 6.84
CA THR A 151 3.43 14.16 8.10
C THR A 151 3.60 12.66 7.86
N PRO A 152 4.82 12.10 7.97
CA PRO A 152 5.00 10.66 7.88
C PRO A 152 4.33 9.98 9.06
N THR A 153 3.86 8.75 8.85
CA THR A 153 3.43 7.92 9.95
C THR A 153 4.21 6.61 10.00
N ARG A 154 4.12 5.93 11.13
CA ARG A 154 4.65 4.58 11.28
C ARG A 154 3.92 3.65 10.30
N THR A 155 4.65 3.22 9.28
CA THR A 155 4.21 2.26 8.27
C THR A 155 4.87 0.91 8.52
N VAL A 156 4.11 -0.16 8.31
CA VAL A 156 4.55 -1.55 8.39
C VAL A 156 4.36 -2.16 7.01
N PHE A 157 5.43 -2.69 6.46
CA PHE A 157 5.37 -3.48 5.23
C PHE A 157 4.84 -4.88 5.56
N GLU A 158 3.66 -5.23 5.03
CA GLU A 158 3.08 -6.57 5.20
C GLU A 158 3.50 -7.49 4.04
N SER A 159 3.40 -6.97 2.81
CA SER A 159 3.72 -7.71 1.58
C SER A 159 3.84 -6.74 0.40
N PRO A 160 4.31 -7.20 -0.78
CA PRO A 160 4.30 -6.39 -2.00
C PRO A 160 2.92 -5.84 -2.41
N SER A 161 1.82 -6.36 -1.84
CA SER A 161 0.44 -5.94 -2.11
C SER A 161 -0.27 -5.27 -0.94
N SER A 162 0.38 -5.15 0.22
CA SER A 162 -0.22 -4.52 1.40
C SER A 162 0.79 -3.82 2.30
N LEU A 163 0.42 -2.61 2.72
CA LEU A 163 1.03 -1.88 3.82
C LEU A 163 0.01 -1.72 4.94
N SER A 164 0.44 -1.63 6.18
CA SER A 164 -0.37 -1.05 7.25
C SER A 164 0.29 0.18 7.84
N PHE A 165 -0.48 1.06 8.46
CA PHE A 165 0.01 2.28 9.10
C PHE A 165 -0.78 2.58 10.35
N PHE A 166 -0.19 3.36 11.26
CA PHE A 166 -0.90 3.88 12.43
C PHE A 166 -1.37 5.32 12.14
N VAL A 167 -2.58 5.72 12.53
CA VAL A 167 -3.01 7.12 12.33
C VAL A 167 -2.12 8.03 13.20
N PRO A 168 -1.42 9.02 12.62
CA PRO A 168 -0.49 9.87 13.36
C PRO A 168 -1.21 10.85 14.29
N ALA A 169 -0.49 11.44 15.24
CA ALA A 169 -0.99 12.46 16.16
C ALA A 169 -1.14 13.83 15.49
N VAL A 170 -2.06 13.91 14.52
CA VAL A 170 -2.43 15.16 13.83
C VAL A 170 -3.75 15.71 14.41
N ALA A 171 -4.09 16.95 14.08
CA ALA A 171 -5.32 17.59 14.56
C ALA A 171 -6.58 16.81 14.14
N ALA A 172 -7.37 16.40 15.13
CA ALA A 172 -8.61 15.69 14.87
C ALA A 172 -9.70 16.59 14.25
N GLY A 173 -10.73 15.95 13.69
CA GLY A 173 -11.83 16.62 13.00
C GLY A 173 -11.50 17.10 11.59
N LYS A 174 -10.26 16.92 11.13
CA LYS A 174 -9.76 17.33 9.82
C LYS A 174 -9.60 16.16 8.85
N THR A 175 -9.63 16.48 7.56
CA THR A 175 -9.35 15.55 6.47
C THR A 175 -7.97 15.86 5.89
N TYR A 176 -7.16 14.81 5.71
CA TYR A 176 -5.78 14.87 5.23
C TYR A 176 -5.65 14.16 3.89
N LYS A 177 -4.71 14.57 3.04
CA LYS A 177 -4.31 13.78 1.88
C LYS A 177 -3.50 12.57 2.35
N LEU A 178 -3.87 11.38 1.87
CA LEU A 178 -3.15 10.15 2.15
C LEU A 178 -2.29 9.79 0.92
N SER A 179 -1.00 9.62 1.12
CA SER A 179 -0.08 9.22 0.05
C SER A 179 0.94 8.20 0.53
N VAL A 180 1.48 7.41 -0.38
CA VAL A 180 2.62 6.53 -0.09
C VAL A 180 3.83 7.03 -0.86
N MET A 181 4.88 7.40 -0.15
CA MET A 181 6.09 7.94 -0.75
C MET A 181 7.22 6.93 -0.68
N ASN A 182 8.05 6.94 -1.73
CA ASN A 182 9.27 6.18 -1.84
C ASN A 182 10.29 7.04 -2.61
N SER A 183 11.49 7.21 -2.06
CA SER A 183 12.52 8.08 -2.64
C SER A 183 13.06 7.59 -3.98
N VAL A 184 12.91 6.30 -4.29
CA VAL A 184 13.41 5.67 -5.52
C VAL A 184 12.30 5.46 -6.54
N THR A 185 11.16 4.90 -6.11
CA THR A 185 10.09 4.48 -7.02
C THR A 185 8.96 5.51 -7.18
N GLY A 186 9.05 6.65 -6.47
CA GLY A 186 8.08 7.74 -6.56
C GLY A 186 6.84 7.59 -5.68
N ASN A 187 5.98 8.59 -5.76
CA ASN A 187 4.84 8.78 -4.88
C ASN A 187 3.55 8.20 -5.49
N LEU A 188 2.70 7.66 -4.62
CA LEU A 188 1.37 7.18 -4.97
C LEU A 188 0.31 7.93 -4.19
N ASP A 189 -0.75 8.32 -4.89
CA ASP A 189 -1.93 8.89 -4.25
C ASP A 189 -2.83 7.76 -3.74
N VAL A 190 -3.20 7.80 -2.46
CA VAL A 190 -4.14 6.85 -1.85
C VAL A 190 -5.55 7.45 -1.81
N GLY A 191 -5.65 8.78 -1.72
CA GLY A 191 -6.91 9.50 -1.54
C GLY A 191 -6.89 10.42 -0.33
N THR A 192 -8.00 10.51 0.39
CA THR A 192 -8.12 11.34 1.59
C THR A 192 -8.51 10.51 2.81
N PHE A 193 -8.11 10.97 3.99
CA PHE A 193 -8.36 10.31 5.26
C PHE A 193 -8.81 11.31 6.32
N ARG A 194 -9.96 11.09 6.95
CA ARG A 194 -10.47 11.92 8.04
C ARG A 194 -10.00 11.39 9.39
N VAL A 195 -9.34 12.22 10.17
CA VAL A 195 -8.96 11.88 11.55
C VAL A 195 -10.11 12.26 12.48
N ASP A 196 -10.71 11.26 13.11
CA ASP A 196 -11.86 11.47 13.98
C ASP A 196 -11.42 12.01 15.35
N ALA A 197 -12.20 12.96 15.88
CA ALA A 197 -12.07 13.39 17.26
C ALA A 197 -12.65 12.32 18.18
N ILE A 198 -11.99 12.07 19.32
CA ILE A 198 -12.53 11.25 20.38
C ILE A 198 -12.78 12.08 21.62
N SER A 199 -13.79 11.70 22.40
CA SER A 199 -14.05 12.42 23.65
C SER A 199 -12.87 12.24 24.62
N PHE A 200 -12.41 13.36 25.16
CA PHE A 200 -11.38 13.45 26.17
C PHE A 200 -12.06 13.66 27.52
N GLN A 201 -11.73 12.84 28.52
CA GLN A 201 -12.34 12.93 29.85
C GLN A 201 -11.36 13.51 30.86
N VAL A 202 -11.84 14.44 31.67
CA VAL A 202 -11.08 15.05 32.77
C VAL A 202 -11.87 14.87 34.06
N SER A 203 -11.19 14.42 35.11
CA SER A 203 -11.78 14.22 36.43
C SER A 203 -10.85 14.70 37.53
N PRO A 204 -11.33 15.49 38.51
CA PRO A 204 -12.71 15.98 38.65
C PRO A 204 -13.08 17.08 37.62
N ALA A 205 -14.38 17.28 37.40
CA ALA A 205 -14.90 18.28 36.44
C ALA A 205 -14.78 19.74 36.94
N ALA A 206 -14.46 19.93 38.22
CA ALA A 206 -14.18 21.22 38.83
C ALA A 206 -13.11 21.06 39.92
N LEU A 207 -12.29 22.09 40.11
CA LEU A 207 -11.30 22.18 41.17
C LEU A 207 -11.66 23.31 42.12
N VAL A 208 -11.71 22.99 43.42
CA VAL A 208 -11.89 23.98 44.49
C VAL A 208 -10.72 23.81 45.44
N LEU A 209 -9.82 24.79 45.43
CA LEU A 209 -8.54 24.72 46.12
C LEU A 209 -8.42 25.89 47.09
N ARG A 210 -7.76 25.69 48.23
CA ARG A 210 -7.19 26.78 49.01
C ARG A 210 -5.83 27.16 48.45
N GLN A 211 -5.37 28.37 48.73
CA GLN A 211 -4.02 28.78 48.41
C GLN A 211 -2.98 27.80 49.01
N GLY A 212 -2.15 27.22 48.14
CA GLY A 212 -1.14 26.22 48.45
C GLY A 212 -1.64 24.78 48.46
N GLU A 213 -2.96 24.54 48.40
CA GLU A 213 -3.55 23.20 48.32
C GLU A 213 -3.30 22.59 46.94
N SER A 214 -3.05 21.28 46.90
CA SER A 214 -2.90 20.52 45.66
C SER A 214 -3.97 19.45 45.55
N GLN A 215 -4.58 19.34 44.36
CA GLN A 215 -5.54 18.30 44.03
C GLN A 215 -5.13 17.58 42.75
N ALA A 216 -5.38 16.28 42.72
CA ALA A 216 -5.10 15.46 41.54
C ALA A 216 -6.16 15.71 40.45
N LEU A 217 -5.70 15.97 39.23
CA LEU A 217 -6.49 16.04 38.02
C LEU A 217 -6.08 14.89 37.08
N THR A 218 -7.04 14.06 36.69
CA THR A 218 -6.80 12.87 35.86
C THR A 218 -7.39 13.08 34.47
N PHE A 219 -6.57 12.85 33.46
CA PHE A 219 -6.93 12.88 32.05
C PHE A 219 -7.04 11.46 31.53
N THR A 220 -8.14 11.14 30.87
CA THR A 220 -8.41 9.81 30.29
C THR A 220 -8.76 9.93 28.81
N ILE A 221 -8.13 9.08 28.00
CA ILE A 221 -8.40 8.91 26.58
C ILE A 221 -8.92 7.50 26.30
N PRO A 222 -9.76 7.34 25.26
CA PRO A 222 -10.44 6.07 25.00
C PRO A 222 -9.57 5.02 24.29
N SER A 223 -8.40 5.39 23.79
CA SER A 223 -7.41 4.50 23.19
C SER A 223 -6.00 4.79 23.73
N PRO A 224 -5.08 3.81 23.75
CA PRO A 224 -3.72 4.04 24.20
C PRO A 224 -3.00 5.12 23.38
N ALA A 225 -2.24 5.99 24.05
CA ALA A 225 -1.49 7.06 23.41
C ALA A 225 -0.42 6.51 22.43
N PRO A 226 -0.16 7.21 21.31
CA PRO A 226 0.84 6.80 20.32
C PRO A 226 2.26 6.63 20.88
N ALA A 227 3.15 6.03 20.09
CA ALA A 227 4.58 6.03 20.37
C ALA A 227 5.09 7.49 20.46
N GLY A 228 5.80 7.82 21.53
CA GLY A 228 6.17 9.21 21.88
C GLY A 228 5.22 9.89 22.88
N GLY A 229 4.11 9.26 23.23
CA GLY A 229 3.10 9.82 24.14
C GLY A 229 2.16 10.80 23.45
N MET A 230 1.28 11.40 24.22
CA MET A 230 0.35 12.43 23.75
C MET A 230 0.41 13.65 24.67
N LEU A 231 0.88 14.77 24.13
CA LEU A 231 0.86 16.06 24.81
C LEU A 231 -0.57 16.61 24.88
N ILE A 232 -0.91 17.19 26.02
CA ILE A 232 -2.15 17.94 26.23
C ILE A 232 -1.74 19.39 26.44
N ASP A 233 -2.11 20.26 25.48
CA ASP A 233 -1.92 21.70 25.61
C ASP A 233 -2.94 22.23 26.62
N VAL A 234 -2.43 22.88 27.67
CA VAL A 234 -3.25 23.41 28.76
C VAL A 234 -3.12 24.92 28.81
N ARG A 235 -4.26 25.60 28.80
CA ARG A 235 -4.36 27.06 28.91
C ARG A 235 -5.27 27.43 30.07
N THR A 236 -5.07 28.61 30.63
CA THR A 236 -5.94 29.14 31.68
C THR A 236 -6.15 30.64 31.50
N ASP A 237 -7.30 31.12 31.93
CA ASP A 237 -7.63 32.54 32.06
C ASP A 237 -7.28 33.11 33.45
N VAL A 238 -6.81 32.26 34.37
CA VAL A 238 -6.38 32.64 35.74
C VAL A 238 -4.95 32.16 36.05
N PRO A 239 -3.94 32.65 35.31
CA PRO A 239 -2.56 32.15 35.40
C PRO A 239 -1.92 32.36 36.78
N GLU A 240 -2.35 33.36 37.55
CA GLU A 240 -1.84 33.57 38.91
C GLU A 240 -2.46 32.61 39.94
N SER A 241 -3.59 31.98 39.61
CA SER A 241 -4.34 31.09 40.50
C SER A 241 -3.98 29.62 40.32
N VAL A 242 -3.35 29.23 39.21
CA VAL A 242 -3.10 27.81 38.89
C VAL A 242 -1.63 27.54 38.68
N ILE A 243 -1.10 26.58 39.44
CA ILE A 243 0.26 26.06 39.27
C ILE A 243 0.11 24.58 38.90
N MET A 244 0.57 24.20 37.71
CA MET A 244 0.50 22.81 37.24
C MET A 244 1.67 22.47 36.32
N PRO A 245 2.13 21.21 36.31
CA PRO A 245 3.16 20.76 35.39
C PRO A 245 2.62 20.56 33.97
N GLU A 246 3.52 20.37 33.01
CA GLU A 246 3.18 19.90 31.67
C GLU A 246 2.48 18.53 31.74
N VAL A 247 1.50 18.34 30.85
CA VAL A 247 0.66 17.14 30.86
C VAL A 247 0.95 16.30 29.62
N MET A 248 1.47 15.09 29.85
CA MET A 248 1.74 14.12 28.79
C MET A 248 1.18 12.75 29.17
N VAL A 249 0.30 12.19 28.33
CA VAL A 249 -0.11 10.79 28.45
C VAL A 249 1.04 9.92 27.93
N PRO A 250 1.64 9.03 28.75
CA PRO A 250 2.74 8.19 28.32
C PRO A 250 2.34 7.26 27.16
N ALA A 251 3.31 6.91 26.31
CA ALA A 251 3.07 5.96 25.22
C ALA A 251 2.46 4.65 25.74
N ASN A 252 1.45 4.13 25.02
CA ASN A 252 0.67 2.95 25.39
C ASN A 252 -0.16 3.08 26.71
N SER A 253 -0.24 4.26 27.32
CA SER A 253 -1.17 4.54 28.43
C SER A 253 -2.47 5.16 27.91
N THR A 254 -3.56 4.98 28.65
CA THR A 254 -4.84 5.63 28.40
C THR A 254 -5.12 6.79 29.36
N SER A 255 -4.23 7.04 30.33
CA SER A 255 -4.43 8.12 31.29
C SER A 255 -3.12 8.68 31.86
N VAL A 256 -3.23 9.88 32.42
CA VAL A 256 -2.21 10.54 33.25
C VAL A 256 -2.89 11.33 34.36
N THR A 257 -2.29 11.32 35.55
CA THR A 257 -2.74 12.11 36.70
C THR A 257 -1.68 13.12 37.05
N VAL A 258 -2.06 14.40 37.14
CA VAL A 258 -1.16 15.50 37.49
C VAL A 258 -1.69 16.26 38.71
N PRO A 259 -0.80 16.74 39.59
CA PRO A 259 -1.20 17.64 40.67
C PRO A 259 -1.44 19.05 40.13
N VAL A 260 -2.56 19.65 40.51
CA VAL A 260 -2.86 21.06 40.29
C VAL A 260 -2.86 21.77 41.64
N GLN A 261 -2.03 22.80 41.78
CA GLN A 261 -1.89 23.57 43.01
C GLN A 261 -2.55 24.95 42.90
N GLY A 262 -3.25 25.35 43.96
CA GLY A 262 -3.84 26.68 44.08
C GLY A 262 -2.80 27.75 44.37
N GLY A 263 -2.72 28.76 43.50
CA GLY A 263 -1.90 29.96 43.61
C GLY A 263 -2.62 31.08 44.38
N LYS A 264 -2.73 32.27 43.77
CA LYS A 264 -3.51 33.38 44.34
C LYS A 264 -5.02 33.10 44.25
N PRO A 265 -5.83 33.63 45.19
CA PRO A 265 -7.28 33.52 45.10
C PRO A 265 -7.82 34.04 43.77
N GLY A 266 -8.77 33.33 43.17
CA GLY A 266 -9.35 33.67 41.87
C GLY A 266 -10.35 32.62 41.39
N ASN A 267 -11.11 32.95 40.36
CA ASN A 267 -12.09 32.06 39.72
C ASN A 267 -11.92 32.14 38.21
N GLY A 268 -11.82 30.98 37.56
CA GLY A 268 -11.61 30.88 36.13
C GLY A 268 -11.72 29.44 35.64
N SER A 269 -11.05 29.13 34.55
CA SER A 269 -11.09 27.82 33.91
C SER A 269 -9.71 27.37 33.41
N LEU A 270 -9.55 26.06 33.32
CA LEU A 270 -8.52 25.40 32.54
C LEU A 270 -9.13 24.89 31.24
N PHE A 271 -8.46 25.14 30.12
CA PHE A 271 -8.83 24.69 28.78
C PHE A 271 -7.76 23.71 28.29
N PHE A 272 -8.20 22.56 27.79
CA PHE A 272 -7.33 21.46 27.37
C PHE A 272 -7.56 21.17 25.90
N THR A 273 -6.47 21.06 25.12
CA THR A 273 -6.53 20.65 23.72
C THR A 273 -5.49 19.57 23.44
N SER A 274 -5.84 18.58 22.63
CA SER A 274 -4.95 17.49 22.24
C SER A 274 -5.32 16.97 20.86
N SER A 275 -4.52 16.04 20.32
CA SER A 275 -4.91 15.31 19.12
C SER A 275 -6.15 14.42 19.32
N ALA A 276 -6.56 14.14 20.57
CA ALA A 276 -7.78 13.40 20.85
C ALA A 276 -9.02 14.31 20.83
N GLY A 277 -8.93 15.54 21.31
CA GLY A 277 -10.07 16.48 21.39
C GLY A 277 -9.81 17.64 22.35
N GLU A 278 -10.88 18.36 22.71
CA GLU A 278 -10.85 19.53 23.61
C GLU A 278 -11.75 19.32 24.84
N SER A 279 -11.40 19.94 25.97
CA SER A 279 -12.18 19.92 27.22
C SER A 279 -11.89 21.14 28.10
N SER A 280 -12.67 21.36 29.16
CA SER A 280 -12.40 22.40 30.16
C SER A 280 -12.84 21.99 31.56
N VAL A 281 -12.20 22.60 32.57
CA VAL A 281 -12.47 22.39 34.00
C VAL A 281 -12.56 23.75 34.68
N ALA A 282 -13.62 23.98 35.44
CA ALA A 282 -13.76 25.19 36.25
C ALA A 282 -12.80 25.14 37.46
N VAL A 283 -12.16 26.26 37.78
CA VAL A 283 -11.22 26.37 38.89
C VAL A 283 -11.60 27.53 39.80
N THR A 284 -11.68 27.26 41.10
CA THR A 284 -11.83 28.27 42.13
C THR A 284 -10.72 28.10 43.17
N VAL A 285 -9.97 29.17 43.44
CA VAL A 285 -8.96 29.24 44.49
C VAL A 285 -9.39 30.23 45.55
N THR A 286 -9.45 29.78 46.80
CA THR A 286 -9.79 30.62 47.96
C THR A 286 -8.54 30.98 48.77
N ALA A 287 -8.63 32.07 49.52
CA ALA A 287 -7.61 32.43 50.49
C ALA A 287 -7.50 31.37 51.60
N LYS A 288 -6.34 31.34 52.26
CA LYS A 288 -6.03 30.38 53.32
C LYS A 288 -6.88 30.59 54.57
#